data_AF-A0A815YG21-F1
#
_entry.id   AF-A0A815YG21-F1
#
_cell.length_a   1.000
_cell.length_b   1.000
_cell.length_c   1.000
_cell.angle_alpha   90.00
_cell.angle_beta   90.00
_cell.angle_gamma   90.00
#
_symmetry.space_group_name_H-M   'P 1'
#
loop_
_entity.id
_entity.type
_entity.pdbx_description
1 polymer ?
#
loop_
_entity_poly.entity_id
_entity_poly.type
_entity_poly.pdbx_seq_one_letter_code
_entity_poly.pdbx_strand_id
1 'polypeptide(L)' 'NSLDNGLLRTPPMGWLTWERFRCVTDCETYPDTCISERLIRTQAQLLVEGGYLAAGYNYMMIDDCWLDHSRAPVTLK' A
#
# COMPACT_ATOMS: atom_id res chain seq x y z
N ASN A 1 13.97 3.76 -22.18
CA ASN A 1 14.87 2.95 -21.33
C ASN A 1 14.19 2.61 -20.03
N SER A 2 14.17 1.32 -19.67
CA SER A 2 13.83 0.83 -18.34
C SER A 2 15.10 0.53 -17.54
N LEU A 3 14.98 0.37 -16.23
CA LEU A 3 16.07 -0.12 -15.37
C LEU A 3 16.28 -1.63 -15.62
N ASP A 4 17.51 -2.07 -15.94
CA ASP A 4 17.80 -3.48 -16.20
C ASP A 4 18.14 -4.26 -14.93
N ASN A 5 17.11 -4.53 -14.12
CA ASN A 5 17.21 -5.27 -12.86
C ASN A 5 16.39 -6.58 -12.88
N GLY A 6 15.89 -7.01 -14.04
CA GLY A 6 15.07 -8.22 -14.17
C GLY A 6 13.61 -8.09 -13.74
N LEU A 7 13.20 -6.98 -13.13
CA LEU A 7 11.83 -6.75 -12.66
C LEU A 7 10.99 -5.99 -13.71
N LEU A 8 9.66 -6.06 -13.56
CA LEU A 8 8.68 -5.29 -14.35
C LEU A 8 8.92 -5.35 -15.86
N ARG A 9 9.19 -6.55 -16.39
CA ARG A 9 9.35 -6.79 -17.84
C ARG A 9 8.07 -6.51 -18.65
N THR A 10 6.92 -6.48 -17.98
CA THR A 10 5.66 -5.87 -18.44
C THR A 10 5.25 -4.75 -17.47
N PRO A 11 4.40 -3.80 -17.88
CA PRO A 11 3.92 -2.76 -16.97
C PRO A 11 3.34 -3.35 -15.67
N PRO A 12 3.70 -2.82 -14.48
CA PRO A 12 3.16 -3.32 -13.21
C PRO A 12 1.66 -3.11 -13.13
N MET A 13 0.95 -4.09 -12.60
CA MET A 13 -0.46 -4.00 -12.26
C MET A 13 -0.62 -4.22 -10.76
N GLY A 14 -1.38 -3.36 -10.10
CA GLY A 14 -1.55 -3.39 -8.66
C GLY A 14 -2.50 -2.32 -8.15
N TRP A 15 -2.52 -2.13 -6.84
CA TRP A 15 -3.35 -1.16 -6.15
C TRP A 15 -2.49 -0.24 -5.28
N LEU A 16 -2.81 1.05 -5.26
CA LEU A 16 -2.07 2.11 -4.56
C LEU A 16 -3.03 2.89 -3.65
N THR A 17 -2.64 3.16 -2.40
CA THR A 17 -3.50 3.85 -1.42
C THR A 17 -3.87 5.28 -1.79
N TRP A 18 -3.01 5.99 -2.54
CA TRP A 18 -3.03 7.46 -2.61
C TRP A 18 -4.31 8.07 -3.19
N GLU A 19 -4.71 7.71 -4.41
CA GLU A 19 -5.72 8.47 -5.15
C GLU A 19 -7.06 8.52 -4.38
N ARG A 20 -7.47 7.38 -3.81
CA ARG A 20 -8.75 7.21 -3.13
C ARG A 20 -8.73 7.56 -1.65
N PHE A 21 -7.63 7.28 -0.93
CA PHE A 21 -7.54 7.40 0.53
C PHE A 21 -6.65 8.55 1.01
N ARG A 22 -5.72 9.03 0.16
CA ARG A 22 -4.83 10.17 0.44
C ARG A 22 -4.11 9.97 1.79
N CYS A 23 -4.07 11.01 2.62
CA CYS A 23 -3.37 11.05 3.90
C CYS A 23 -4.36 11.11 5.08
N VAL A 24 -5.43 10.32 5.05
CA VAL A 24 -6.36 10.25 6.19
C VAL A 24 -5.70 9.43 7.31
N THR A 25 -5.28 10.07 8.39
CA THR A 25 -4.62 9.40 9.54
C THR A 25 -5.47 9.37 10.81
N ASP A 26 -6.60 10.09 10.83
CA ASP A 26 -7.59 10.02 11.92
C ASP A 26 -8.41 8.74 11.83
N CYS A 27 -7.92 7.70 12.50
CA CYS A 27 -8.56 6.39 12.56
C CYS A 27 -9.72 6.29 13.55
N GLU A 28 -9.92 7.28 14.42
CA GLU A 28 -11.07 7.29 15.33
C GLU A 28 -12.32 7.75 14.59
N THR A 29 -12.20 8.85 13.83
CA THR A 29 -13.29 9.38 13.00
C THR A 29 -13.51 8.56 11.74
N TYR A 30 -12.44 8.05 11.12
CA TYR A 30 -12.49 7.36 9.83
C TYR A 30 -11.88 5.95 9.90
N PRO A 31 -12.44 5.05 10.71
CA PRO A 31 -11.79 3.78 11.04
C PRO A 31 -11.57 2.92 9.79
N ASP A 32 -12.47 2.96 8.80
CA ASP A 32 -12.42 2.10 7.61
C ASP A 32 -11.66 2.73 6.43
N THR A 33 -11.29 4.01 6.52
CA THR A 33 -10.63 4.73 5.42
C THR A 33 -9.34 5.42 5.82
N CYS A 34 -8.95 5.38 7.10
CA CYS A 34 -7.63 5.85 7.51
C CYS A 34 -6.52 4.90 7.02
N ILE A 35 -5.34 5.46 6.74
CA ILE A 35 -4.14 4.70 6.40
C ILE A 35 -3.73 3.86 7.61
N SER A 36 -4.02 2.57 7.54
CA SER A 36 -3.83 1.61 8.63
C SER A 36 -3.58 0.21 8.09
N GLU A 37 -2.99 -0.67 8.90
CA GLU A 37 -2.86 -2.10 8.59
C GLU A 37 -4.21 -2.72 8.24
N ARG A 38 -5.28 -2.30 8.94
CA ARG A 38 -6.63 -2.80 8.72
C ARG A 38 -7.12 -2.48 7.31
N LEU A 39 -6.99 -1.23 6.86
CA LEU A 39 -7.31 -0.83 5.49
C LEU A 39 -6.52 -1.68 4.48
N ILE A 40 -5.20 -1.78 4.64
CA ILE A 40 -4.33 -2.49 3.70
C ILE A 40 -4.68 -3.98 3.62
N ARG A 41 -4.93 -4.65 4.76
CA ARG A 41 -5.32 -6.06 4.82
C ARG A 41 -6.68 -6.30 4.18
N THR A 42 -7.66 -5.44 4.44
CA THR A 42 -8.98 -5.52 3.81
C THR A 42 -8.89 -5.35 2.29
N GLN A 43 -8.13 -4.37 1.79
CA GLN A 43 -7.94 -4.19 0.35
C GLN A 43 -7.22 -5.39 -0.28
N ALA A 44 -6.22 -5.97 0.40
CA ALA A 44 -5.54 -7.17 -0.07
C ALA A 44 -6.49 -8.36 -0.20
N GLN A 45 -7.40 -8.56 0.76
CA GLN A 45 -8.44 -9.59 0.69
C GLN A 45 -9.38 -9.35 -0.50
N LEU A 46 -9.83 -8.11 -0.70
CA LEU A 46 -10.69 -7.75 -1.83
C LEU A 46 -10.02 -7.95 -3.20
N LEU A 47 -8.70 -7.77 -3.30
CA LEU A 47 -7.97 -8.08 -4.53
C LEU A 47 -8.02 -9.58 -4.86
N VAL A 48 -8.00 -10.46 -3.84
CA VAL A 48 -8.11 -11.90 -4.02
C VAL A 48 -9.56 -12.30 -4.32
N GLU A 49 -10.49 -11.91 -3.44
CA GLU A 49 -11.92 -12.27 -3.53
C GLU A 49 -12.57 -11.72 -4.80
N GLY A 50 -12.18 -10.51 -5.22
CA GLY A 50 -12.64 -9.87 -6.45
C GLY A 50 -11.95 -10.38 -7.73
N GLY A 51 -11.00 -11.32 -7.63
CA GLY A 51 -10.30 -11.89 -8.77
C GLY A 51 -9.25 -10.99 -9.42
N TYR A 52 -8.94 -9.82 -8.84
CA TYR A 52 -7.91 -8.90 -9.36
C TYR A 52 -6.52 -9.55 -9.33
N LEU A 53 -6.20 -10.31 -8.28
CA LEU A 53 -4.95 -11.07 -8.22
C LEU A 53 -4.86 -12.05 -9.40
N ALA A 54 -5.93 -12.80 -9.67
CA ALA A 54 -5.99 -13.73 -10.81
C ALA A 54 -5.90 -13.00 -12.17
N ALA A 55 -6.37 -11.76 -12.25
CA ALA A 55 -6.24 -10.90 -13.43
C ALA A 55 -4.86 -10.22 -13.58
N GLY A 56 -3.94 -10.40 -12.62
CA GLY A 56 -2.55 -9.93 -12.70
C GLY A 56 -2.21 -8.70 -11.85
N TYR A 57 -3.13 -8.20 -11.01
CA TYR A 57 -2.86 -7.12 -10.05
C TYR A 57 -2.05 -7.65 -8.85
N ASN A 58 -0.73 -7.74 -9.03
CA ASN A 58 0.19 -8.45 -8.12
C ASN A 58 0.87 -7.57 -7.08
N TYR A 59 0.68 -6.25 -7.13
CA TYR A 59 1.34 -5.30 -6.22
C TYR A 59 0.33 -4.60 -5.31
N MET A 60 0.62 -4.60 -4.02
CA MET A 60 -0.03 -3.75 -3.01
C MET A 60 0.96 -2.66 -2.62
N MET A 61 0.65 -1.40 -2.93
CA MET A 61 1.55 -0.27 -2.74
C MET A 61 0.99 0.69 -1.70
N ILE A 62 1.78 0.93 -0.65
CA ILE A 62 1.48 1.90 0.39
C ILE A 62 2.18 3.20 0.00
N ASP A 63 1.39 4.24 -0.24
CA ASP A 63 1.88 5.59 -0.54
C ASP A 63 2.20 6.35 0.76
N ASP A 64 2.13 7.69 0.77
CA ASP A 64 2.50 8.51 1.91
C ASP A 64 1.64 8.27 3.18
N CYS A 65 2.10 8.78 4.32
CA CYS A 65 1.39 8.84 5.61
C CYS A 65 1.26 7.52 6.38
N TRP A 66 2.10 6.53 6.10
CA TRP A 66 2.21 5.28 6.87
C TRP A 66 3.24 5.33 8.02
N LEU A 67 4.18 6.28 7.95
CA LEU A 67 5.28 6.40 8.91
C LEU A 67 4.86 7.17 10.16
N ASP A 68 5.55 6.88 11.26
CA ASP A 68 5.58 7.78 12.42
C ASP A 68 6.24 9.12 12.04
N HIS A 69 5.91 10.17 12.79
CA HIS A 69 6.50 11.50 12.65
C HIS A 69 8.00 11.54 12.99
N SER A 70 8.48 10.56 13.78
CA SER A 70 9.88 10.50 14.21
C SER A 70 10.50 9.15 13.90
N ARG A 71 11.79 9.17 13.54
CA ARG A 71 12.59 7.95 13.46
C ARG A 71 12.85 7.46 14.88
N ALA A 72 12.95 6.14 15.04
CA ALA A 72 13.45 5.56 16.27
C ALA A 72 14.83 6.15 16.62
N PRO A 73 15.17 6.32 17.92
CA PRO A 73 16.50 6.74 18.33
C PRO A 73 17.54 5.77 17.76
N VAL A 74 18.71 6.31 17.37
CA VAL A 74 19.83 5.47 16.93
C VAL A 74 20.38 4.73 18.14
N THR A 75 19.87 3.53 18.40
CA THR A 75 20.52 2.60 19.30
C THR A 75 21.65 1.94 18.50
N LEU A 76 22.89 2.36 18.72
CA LEU A 76 24.05 1.59 18.26
C LEU A 76 23.95 0.22 18.94
N LYS A 77 23.72 -0.82 18.14
CA LYS A 77 23.93 -2.21 18.58
C LYS A 77 25.41 -2.51 18.61
#